data_AF-A0A7V9NG83-F1
#
_entry.id   AF-A0A7V9NG83-F1
#
_cell.length_a   1.000
_cell.length_b   1.000
_cell.length_c   1.000
_cell.angle_alpha   90.00
_cell.angle_beta   90.00
_cell.angle_gamma   90.00
#
_symmetry.space_group_name_H-M   'P 1'
#
loop_
_entity.id
_entity.type
_entity.pdbx_description
1 polymer ?
#
loop_
_entity_poly.entity_id
_entity_poly.type
_entity_poly.pdbx_seq_one_letter_code
_entity_poly.pdbx_strand_id
1 'polypeptide(L)'
;MTVKILPNEKGNPPGKLADAELHFTEGALEGLKLIGFAVWERKTGNGRNVTFPARQYSVNGERRSFALLRPVGDATSQDRIREVVLQAYAEHEAEAAVTS
;
A
#
# COMPACT_ATOMS: atom_id res chain seq x y z
N MET A 1 -4.55 -14.43 -3.80
CA MET A 1 -4.50 -13.21 -2.95
C MET A 1 -5.41 -12.16 -3.56
N THR A 2 -6.19 -11.47 -2.75
CA THR A 2 -6.99 -10.30 -3.17
C THR A 2 -6.46 -9.02 -2.50
N VAL A 3 -6.64 -7.87 -3.12
CA VAL A 3 -6.29 -6.56 -2.52
C VAL A 3 -7.58 -5.82 -2.19
N LYS A 4 -7.74 -5.47 -0.91
CA LYS A 4 -8.85 -4.65 -0.45
C LYS A 4 -8.37 -3.21 -0.27
N ILE A 5 -9.04 -2.28 -0.93
CA ILE A 5 -8.80 -0.84 -0.83
C ILE A 5 -9.68 -0.24 0.26
N LEU A 6 -9.11 0.62 1.10
CA LEU A 6 -9.82 1.42 2.09
C LEU A 6 -9.53 2.90 1.82
N PRO A 7 -10.45 3.64 1.17
CA PRO A 7 -10.25 5.05 0.85
C PRO A 7 -9.96 5.91 2.08
N ASN A 8 -9.11 6.91 1.92
CA ASN A 8 -8.87 7.91 2.96
C ASN A 8 -9.98 8.98 2.94
N GLU A 9 -11.17 8.62 3.41
CA GLU A 9 -12.35 9.50 3.38
C GLU A 9 -12.16 10.80 4.18
N LYS A 10 -11.32 10.77 5.23
CA LYS A 10 -11.04 11.92 6.08
C LYS A 10 -9.96 12.84 5.51
N GLY A 11 -9.30 12.46 4.42
CA GLY A 11 -8.18 13.21 3.83
C GLY A 11 -7.00 13.41 4.78
N ASN A 12 -6.87 12.58 5.82
CA ASN A 12 -5.86 12.72 6.86
C ASN A 12 -5.14 11.38 7.07
N PRO A 13 -3.82 11.28 6.80
CA PRO A 13 -2.91 12.37 6.40
C PRO A 13 -3.16 12.92 4.99
N PRO A 14 -2.87 14.21 4.73
CA PRO A 14 -2.98 14.80 3.40
C PRO A 14 -2.14 14.06 2.35
N GLY A 15 -2.67 13.92 1.15
CA GLY A 15 -2.03 13.21 0.03
C GLY A 15 -2.05 11.69 0.13
N LYS A 16 -2.54 11.10 1.24
CA LYS A 16 -2.86 9.67 1.29
C LYS A 16 -4.20 9.45 0.61
N LEU A 17 -4.24 8.53 -0.32
CA LEU A 17 -5.42 8.20 -1.11
C LEU A 17 -6.19 7.03 -0.53
N ALA A 18 -5.48 5.98 -0.10
CA ALA A 18 -6.09 4.80 0.50
C ALA A 18 -5.09 4.00 1.34
N ASP A 19 -5.59 3.21 2.27
CA ASP A 19 -4.91 2.01 2.75
C ASP A 19 -5.21 0.82 1.83
N ALA A 20 -4.30 -0.15 1.80
CA ALA A 20 -4.51 -1.41 1.12
C ALA A 20 -4.20 -2.60 2.05
N GLU A 21 -5.07 -3.60 2.01
CA GLU A 21 -4.88 -4.88 2.70
C GLU A 21 -4.71 -5.99 1.66
N LEU A 22 -3.74 -6.87 1.87
CA LEU A 22 -3.52 -8.05 1.04
C LEU A 22 -4.12 -9.24 1.76
N HIS A 23 -5.18 -9.83 1.23
CA HIS A 23 -5.88 -10.97 1.82
C HIS A 23 -5.39 -12.25 1.14
N PHE A 24 -4.80 -13.14 1.92
CA PHE A 24 -4.26 -14.40 1.42
C PHE A 24 -5.36 -15.45 1.36
N THR A 25 -5.50 -16.07 0.20
CA THR A 25 -6.61 -16.98 -0.13
C THR A 25 -6.16 -18.43 -0.27
N GLU A 26 -4.87 -18.70 -0.09
CA GLU A 26 -4.26 -20.02 -0.26
C GLU A 26 -2.89 -20.07 0.44
N GLY A 27 -2.41 -21.30 0.71
CA GLY A 27 -1.09 -21.56 1.26
C GLY A 27 -0.98 -21.29 2.77
N ALA A 28 0.24 -21.20 3.30
CA ALA A 28 0.50 -21.10 4.74
C ALA A 28 -0.06 -19.82 5.41
N LEU A 29 -0.42 -18.81 4.61
CA LEU A 29 -1.01 -17.57 5.10
C LEU A 29 -2.52 -17.48 4.84
N GLU A 30 -3.14 -18.53 4.30
CA GLU A 30 -4.58 -18.57 4.02
C GLU A 30 -5.43 -18.14 5.21
N GLY A 31 -6.42 -17.28 4.96
CA GLY A 31 -7.30 -16.73 5.99
C GLY A 31 -6.69 -15.54 6.75
N LEU A 32 -5.44 -15.17 6.47
CA LEU A 32 -4.79 -14.00 7.05
C LEU A 32 -4.78 -12.82 6.06
N LYS A 33 -4.57 -11.62 6.60
CA LYS A 33 -4.30 -10.41 5.81
C LYS A 33 -3.03 -9.73 6.25
N LEU A 34 -2.30 -9.17 5.29
CA LEU A 34 -1.19 -8.26 5.55
C LEU A 34 -1.67 -6.81 5.39
N ILE A 35 -1.43 -6.01 6.42
CA ILE A 35 -1.82 -4.60 6.49
C ILE A 35 -0.59 -3.68 6.44
N GLY A 36 -0.81 -2.38 6.24
CA GLY A 36 0.24 -1.36 6.28
C GLY A 36 0.74 -0.93 4.91
N PHE A 37 0.11 -1.39 3.83
CA PHE A 37 0.27 -0.74 2.53
C PHE A 37 -0.60 0.50 2.46
N ALA A 38 -0.11 1.55 1.82
CA ALA A 38 -0.90 2.75 1.55
C ALA A 38 -0.56 3.35 0.20
N VAL A 39 -1.58 3.84 -0.49
CA VAL A 39 -1.49 4.55 -1.76
C VAL A 39 -1.45 6.05 -1.45
N TRP A 40 -0.52 6.74 -2.10
CA TRP A 40 -0.28 8.17 -1.93
C TRP A 40 -0.21 8.86 -3.28
N GLU A 41 -0.58 10.12 -3.30
CA GLU A 41 -0.20 11.03 -4.37
C GLU A 41 1.33 11.17 -4.42
N ARG A 42 1.91 11.29 -5.62
CA ARG A 42 3.30 11.71 -5.73
C ARG A 42 3.41 13.19 -5.36
N LYS A 43 4.47 13.53 -4.60
CA LYS A 43 4.77 14.93 -4.22
C LYS A 43 5.10 15.84 -5.40
N THR A 44 5.50 15.28 -6.53
CA THR A 44 5.93 16.01 -7.74
C THR A 44 5.51 15.25 -8.99
N GLY A 45 4.90 15.95 -9.94
CA GLY A 45 4.39 15.36 -11.18
C GLY A 45 3.08 14.59 -10.99
N ASN A 46 2.57 14.03 -12.09
CA ASN A 46 1.36 13.22 -12.06
C ASN A 46 1.71 11.77 -11.67
N GLY A 47 0.88 11.17 -10.82
CA GLY A 47 0.94 9.75 -10.51
C GLY A 47 0.81 9.41 -9.03
N ARG A 48 0.95 8.12 -8.73
CA ARG A 48 0.75 7.54 -7.40
C ARG A 48 1.98 6.79 -6.95
N ASN A 49 2.09 6.59 -5.65
CA ASN A 49 3.12 5.73 -5.04
C ASN A 49 2.50 4.83 -3.98
N VAL A 50 3.16 3.72 -3.69
CA VAL A 50 2.77 2.79 -2.63
C VAL A 50 3.85 2.77 -1.56
N THR A 51 3.47 3.01 -0.30
CA THR A 51 4.30 2.72 0.86
C THR A 51 3.97 1.33 1.38
N PHE A 52 4.98 0.66 1.93
CA PHE A 52 4.90 -0.72 2.39
C PHE A 52 4.69 -0.78 3.90
N PRO A 53 4.24 -1.93 4.45
CA PRO A 53 4.21 -2.15 5.89
C PRO A 53 5.59 -1.83 6.47
N ALA A 54 5.62 -0.93 7.45
CA ALA A 54 6.86 -0.39 7.97
C ALA A 54 6.82 -0.31 9.49
N ARG A 55 7.98 -0.55 10.10
CA ARG A 55 8.18 -0.30 11.53
C ARG A 55 8.94 1.00 11.71
N GLN A 56 8.46 1.80 12.65
CA GLN A 56 9.16 3.00 13.08
C GLN A 56 10.05 2.69 14.28
N TYR A 57 11.13 3.44 14.38
CA TYR A 57 12.08 3.39 15.48
C TYR A 57 12.70 4.77 15.66
N SER A 58 13.30 5.01 16.82
CA SER A 58 13.99 6.27 17.10
C SER A 58 15.45 6.00 17.40
N VAL A 59 16.34 6.81 16.86
CA VAL A 59 17.78 6.79 17.17
C VAL A 59 18.21 8.22 17.44
N ASN A 60 18.79 8.48 18.61
CA ASN A 60 19.22 9.82 19.04
C ASN A 60 18.10 10.89 18.92
N GLY A 61 16.86 10.51 19.23
CA GLY A 61 15.70 11.40 19.13
C GLY A 61 15.12 11.56 17.72
N GLU A 62 15.78 11.06 16.68
CA GLU A 62 15.27 11.10 15.30
C GLU A 62 14.39 9.89 15.01
N ARG A 63 13.16 10.13 14.52
CA ARG A 63 12.23 9.06 14.10
C ARG A 63 12.57 8.62 12.68
N ARG A 64 12.83 7.33 12.52
CA ARG A 64 13.09 6.67 11.23
C ARG A 64 12.11 5.53 11.01
N SER A 65 12.03 5.05 9.78
CA SER A 65 11.23 3.88 9.42
C SER A 65 11.99 2.95 8.48
N PHE A 66 11.64 1.66 8.51
CA PHE A 66 12.09 0.68 7.54
C PHE A 66 10.93 -0.23 7.14
N ALA A 67 10.92 -0.67 5.88
CA ALA A 67 9.92 -1.60 5.37
C ALA A 67 10.12 -3.00 5.95
N LEU A 68 9.01 -3.67 6.30
CA LEU A 68 8.98 -5.02 6.85
C LEU A 68 8.99 -6.08 5.74
N LEU A 69 8.32 -5.83 4.62
CA LEU A 69 8.44 -6.65 3.42
C LEU A 69 9.69 -6.19 2.67
N ARG A 70 10.69 -7.07 2.52
CA ARG A 70 12.00 -6.74 1.91
C ARG A 70 12.37 -7.78 0.85
N PRO A 71 13.06 -7.36 -0.23
CA PRO A 71 13.62 -8.31 -1.18
C PRO A 71 14.67 -9.19 -0.50
N VAL A 72 14.71 -10.47 -0.86
CA VAL A 72 15.74 -11.41 -0.40
C VAL A 72 17.00 -11.33 -1.30
N GLY A 73 16.82 -11.05 -2.59
CA GLY A 73 17.90 -10.90 -3.56
C GLY A 73 17.72 -9.66 -4.44
N ASP A 74 16.91 -9.77 -5.49
CA ASP A 74 16.67 -8.67 -6.43
C ASP A 74 15.82 -7.55 -5.81
N ALA A 75 16.37 -6.34 -5.79
CA ALA A 75 15.71 -5.14 -5.26
C ALA A 75 14.38 -4.82 -5.97
N THR A 76 14.22 -5.20 -7.24
CA THR A 76 13.01 -4.97 -8.03
C THR A 76 11.87 -5.92 -7.68
N SER A 77 12.12 -6.93 -6.83
CA SER A 77 11.09 -7.91 -6.43
C SER A 77 9.86 -7.28 -5.77
N GLN A 78 9.98 -6.05 -5.26
CA GLN A 78 8.87 -5.30 -4.67
C GLN A 78 7.98 -4.59 -5.70
N ASP A 79 8.44 -4.42 -6.94
CA ASP A 79 7.71 -3.63 -7.94
C ASP A 79 6.41 -4.32 -8.33
N ARG A 80 6.41 -5.66 -8.44
CA ARG A 80 5.19 -6.42 -8.75
C ARG A 80 4.08 -6.19 -7.72
N ILE A 81 4.41 -6.18 -6.43
CA ILE A 81 3.37 -5.95 -5.41
C ILE A 81 2.90 -4.49 -5.39
N ARG A 82 3.78 -3.54 -5.75
CA ARG A 82 3.39 -2.13 -5.94
C ARG A 82 2.39 -2.01 -7.10
N GLU A 83 2.66 -2.64 -8.23
CA GLU A 83 1.78 -2.65 -9.39
C GLU A 83 0.41 -3.25 -9.07
N VAL A 84 0.39 -4.41 -8.38
CA VAL A 84 -0.86 -5.07 -7.97
C VAL A 84 -1.71 -4.17 -7.05
N VAL A 85 -1.10 -3.46 -6.11
CA VAL A 85 -1.82 -2.51 -5.24
C VAL A 85 -2.34 -1.29 -6.02
N LEU A 86 -1.55 -0.75 -6.95
CA LEU A 86 -1.96 0.38 -7.78
C LEU A 86 -3.09 0.01 -8.74
N GLN A 87 -3.05 -1.19 -9.31
CA GLN A 87 -4.09 -1.71 -10.18
C GLN A 87 -5.42 -1.84 -9.42
N ALA A 88 -5.40 -2.48 -8.24
CA ALA A 88 -6.59 -2.60 -7.40
C ALA A 88 -7.17 -1.23 -6.98
N TYR A 89 -6.31 -0.23 -6.78
CA TYR A 89 -6.76 1.12 -6.49
C TYR A 89 -7.42 1.79 -7.71
N ALA A 90 -6.86 1.61 -8.92
CA ALA A 90 -7.45 2.13 -10.15
C ALA A 90 -8.82 1.50 -10.45
N GLU A 91 -8.96 0.18 -10.23
CA GLU A 91 -10.23 -0.53 -10.37
C GLU A 91 -11.28 0.00 -9.37
N HIS A 92 -10.88 0.19 -8.11
CA HIS A 92 -11.75 0.75 -7.08
C HIS A 92 -12.28 2.15 -7.44
N GLU A 93 -11.43 3.02 -8.00
CA GLU A 93 -11.87 4.35 -8.45
C GLU A 93 -12.81 4.29 -9.65
N ALA A 94 -12.57 3.38 -10.60
CA ALA A 94 -13.44 3.19 -11.74
C ALA A 94 -14.84 2.73 -11.29
N GLU A 95 -14.92 1.81 -10.34
CA GLU A 95 -16.20 1.35 -9.75
C GLU A 95 -16.93 2.48 -9.01
N ALA A 96 -16.19 3.28 -8.23
CA ALA A 96 -16.76 4.42 -7.52
C ALA A 96 -17.34 5.46 -8.49
N ALA A 97 -16.64 5.75 -9.59
CA ALA A 97 -17.08 6.70 -10.62
C ALA A 97 -18.33 6.25 -11.38
N VAL A 98 -18.54 4.94 -11.54
CA VAL A 98 -19.75 4.38 -12.17
C VAL A 98 -20.96 4.44 -11.25
N THR A 99 -20.73 4.44 -9.93
CA THR A 99 -21.79 4.40 -8.91
C THR A 99 -22.22 5.80 -8.44
N SER A 100 -21.51 6.86 -8.85
CA SER A 100 -21.76 8.26 -8.45
C SER A 100 -22.66 9.05 -9.39
#